data_AF-A0A117KEC3-F1
#
_entry.id   AF-A0A117KEC3-F1
#
_cell.length_a   1.000
_cell.length_b   1.000
_cell.length_c   1.000
_cell.angle_alpha   90.00
_cell.angle_beta   90.00
_cell.angle_gamma   90.00
#
_symmetry.space_group_name_H-M   'P 1'
#
loop_
_entity.id
_entity.type
_entity.pdbx_description
1 polymer ?
#
loop_
_entity_poly.entity_id
_entity_poly.type
_entity_poly.pdbx_seq_one_letter_code
_entity_poly.pdbx_strand_id
1 'polypeptide(L)'
;MTLYQTTFENFNKNYMGSAAMAVIGQSCLGGAAAMYVLANGTSVMQMVQLAIIVLACVFANTSILAQMKHKVIFNLIILSAFLSVFFILLNSLVL
;
A
#
# COMPACT_ATOMS: atom_id res chain seq x y z
N MET A 1 -15.50 4.25 -18.82
CA MET A 1 -14.08 4.65 -18.95
C MET A 1 -13.89 6.00 -18.26
N THR A 2 -14.05 6.07 -16.92
CA THR A 2 -14.25 7.37 -16.25
C THR A 2 -13.59 7.49 -14.87
N LEU A 3 -13.58 6.45 -14.02
CA LEU A 3 -13.01 6.60 -12.66
C LEU A 3 -11.49 6.76 -12.63
N TYR A 4 -10.72 5.89 -13.30
CA TYR A 4 -9.27 5.93 -13.23
C TYR A 4 -8.67 7.25 -13.76
N GLN A 5 -9.24 7.75 -14.87
CA GLN A 5 -8.84 9.01 -15.49
C GLN A 5 -9.22 10.21 -14.60
N THR A 6 -10.45 10.24 -14.07
CA THR A 6 -10.91 11.31 -13.18
C THR A 6 -10.14 11.34 -11.87
N THR A 7 -9.83 10.18 -11.28
CA THR A 7 -9.02 10.11 -10.05
C THR A 7 -7.58 10.51 -10.32
N PHE A 8 -7.00 10.12 -11.46
CA PHE A 8 -5.66 10.56 -11.85
C PHE A 8 -5.61 12.07 -12.12
N GLU A 9 -6.63 12.64 -12.74
CA GLU A 9 -6.71 14.07 -13.03
C GLU A 9 -6.87 14.91 -11.74
N ASN A 10 -7.67 14.42 -10.77
CA ASN A 10 -7.75 15.01 -9.43
C ASN A 10 -6.44 14.86 -8.65
N PHE A 11 -5.78 13.70 -8.77
CA PHE A 11 -4.47 13.46 -8.19
C PHE A 11 -3.41 14.37 -8.80
N ASN A 12 -3.52 14.73 -10.08
CA ASN A 12 -2.60 15.65 -10.73
C ASN A 12 -2.90 17.11 -10.37
N LYS A 13 -4.19 17.49 -10.27
CA LYS A 13 -4.62 18.84 -9.86
C LYS A 13 -4.20 19.22 -8.44
N ASN A 14 -4.13 18.26 -7.53
CA ASN A 14 -3.73 18.50 -6.15
C ASN A 14 -2.76 17.43 -5.63
N TYR A 15 -1.67 17.21 -6.39
CA TYR A 15 -0.71 16.13 -6.16
C TYR A 15 -0.22 16.00 -4.72
N MET A 16 0.22 17.08 -4.09
CA MET A 16 0.72 16.98 -2.71
C MET A 16 -0.38 16.54 -1.72
N GLY A 17 -1.60 17.08 -1.86
CA GLY A 17 -2.72 16.73 -0.99
C GLY A 17 -3.21 15.30 -1.23
N SER A 18 -3.34 14.90 -2.50
CA SER A 18 -3.77 13.55 -2.85
C SER A 18 -2.73 12.48 -2.55
N ALA A 19 -1.44 12.78 -2.75
CA ALA A 19 -0.35 11.89 -2.35
C ALA A 19 -0.29 11.75 -0.82
N ALA A 20 -0.41 12.83 -0.06
CA ALA A 20 -0.46 12.77 1.40
C ALA A 20 -1.63 11.92 1.91
N MET A 21 -2.83 12.12 1.36
CA MET A 21 -4.02 11.32 1.69
C MET A 21 -3.79 9.83 1.43
N ALA A 22 -3.17 9.52 0.29
CA ALA A 22 -2.88 8.17 -0.14
C ALA A 22 -1.82 7.49 0.74
N VAL A 23 -0.78 8.21 1.16
CA VAL A 23 0.22 7.73 2.13
C VAL A 23 -0.41 7.40 3.47
N ILE A 24 -1.28 8.28 3.99
CA ILE A 24 -1.97 8.05 5.26
C ILE A 24 -2.85 6.80 5.17
N GLY A 25 -3.70 6.71 4.12
CA GLY A 25 -4.57 5.55 3.92
C GLY A 25 -3.80 4.24 3.76
N GLN A 26 -2.73 4.25 2.97
CA GLN A 26 -1.85 3.12 2.76
C GLN A 26 -1.16 2.70 4.07
N SER A 27 -0.64 3.64 4.84
CA SER A 27 0.08 3.36 6.10
C SER A 27 -0.85 2.74 7.15
N CYS A 28 -2.08 3.23 7.26
CA CYS A 28 -3.09 2.64 8.15
C CYS A 28 -3.45 1.20 7.73
N LEU A 29 -3.66 0.96 6.43
CA LEU A 29 -3.93 -0.38 5.88
C LEU A 29 -2.75 -1.34 6.10
N GLY A 30 -1.52 -0.88 5.84
CA GLY A 30 -0.31 -1.66 6.06
C GLY A 30 -0.08 -1.98 7.53
N GLY A 31 -0.36 -1.03 8.43
CA GLY A 31 -0.30 -1.25 9.88
C GLY A 31 -1.33 -2.26 10.37
N ALA A 32 -2.58 -2.16 9.89
CA ALA A 32 -3.61 -3.15 10.19
C ALA A 32 -3.23 -4.55 9.66
N ALA A 33 -2.68 -4.61 8.44
CA ALA A 33 -2.18 -5.86 7.86
C ALA A 33 -1.07 -6.49 8.69
N ALA A 34 -0.07 -5.70 9.08
CA ALA A 34 1.05 -6.13 9.90
C ALA A 34 0.57 -6.68 11.26
N MET A 35 -0.36 -5.97 11.90
CA MET A 35 -0.96 -6.43 13.16
C MET A 35 -1.72 -7.75 13.00
N TYR A 36 -2.47 -7.91 11.90
CA TYR A 36 -3.21 -9.14 11.63
C TYR A 36 -2.29 -10.34 11.39
N VAL A 37 -1.18 -10.13 10.66
CA VAL A 37 -0.16 -11.17 10.44
C VAL A 37 0.49 -11.57 11.76
N LEU A 38 0.85 -10.60 12.60
CA LEU A 38 1.53 -10.86 13.88
C LEU A 38 0.61 -11.45 14.96
N ALA A 39 -0.70 -11.15 14.91
CA ALA A 39 -1.70 -11.70 15.83
C ALA A 39 -1.86 -13.23 15.69
N ASN A 40 -1.52 -13.79 14.52
CA ASN A 40 -1.57 -15.23 14.26
C ASN A 40 -0.30 -15.97 14.71
N GLY A 41 0.70 -15.27 15.26
CA GLY A 41 1.97 -15.84 15.72
C GLY A 41 3.20 -15.17 15.10
N THR A 42 4.37 -15.69 15.44
CA THR A 42 5.69 -15.17 15.00
C THR A 42 6.52 -16.24 14.28
N SER A 43 5.85 -17.10 13.51
CA SER A 43 6.52 -18.08 12.65
C SER A 43 7.34 -17.40 11.54
N VAL A 44 8.34 -18.10 11.00
CA VAL A 44 9.21 -17.58 9.91
C VAL A 44 8.39 -17.15 8.69
N MET A 45 7.31 -17.87 8.37
CA MET A 45 6.35 -17.50 7.31
C MET A 45 5.71 -16.13 7.55
N GLN A 46 5.24 -15.86 8.77
CA GLN A 46 4.61 -14.58 9.15
C GLN A 46 5.61 -13.42 9.09
N MET A 47 6.86 -13.64 9.51
CA MET A 47 7.91 -12.62 9.41
C MET A 47 8.26 -12.27 7.96
N VAL A 48 8.30 -13.25 7.06
CA VAL A 48 8.56 -12.99 5.61
C VAL A 48 7.40 -12.22 4.98
N GLN A 49 6.15 -12.58 5.29
CA GLN A 49 4.98 -11.85 4.81
C GLN A 49 4.99 -10.39 5.30
N LEU A 50 5.29 -10.17 6.58
CA LEU A 50 5.40 -8.83 7.16
C LEU A 50 6.51 -8.01 6.47
N ALA A 51 7.66 -8.61 6.21
CA ALA A 51 8.76 -7.94 5.50
C ALA A 51 8.34 -7.49 4.09
N ILE A 52 7.60 -8.32 3.35
CA ILE A 52 7.11 -7.98 2.01
C ILE A 52 6.11 -6.82 2.05
N ILE A 53 5.16 -6.85 3.00
CA ILE A 53 4.16 -5.79 3.18
C ILE A 53 4.88 -4.47 3.48
N VAL A 54 5.77 -4.46 4.48
CA VAL A 54 6.49 -3.26 4.91
C VAL A 54 7.37 -2.71 3.79
N LEU A 55 8.07 -3.57 3.03
CA LEU A 55 8.86 -3.15 1.88
C LEU A 55 7.98 -2.50 0.80
N ALA A 56 6.81 -3.06 0.50
CA ALA A 56 5.89 -2.49 -0.49
C ALA A 56 5.35 -1.10 -0.03
N CYS A 57 5.02 -0.95 1.25
CA CYS A 57 4.61 0.32 1.84
C CYS A 57 5.72 1.38 1.75
N VAL A 58 6.93 1.03 2.17
CA VAL A 58 8.09 1.93 2.12
C VAL A 58 8.42 2.30 0.68
N PHE A 59 8.34 1.36 -0.27
CA PHE A 59 8.54 1.65 -1.70
C PHE A 59 7.53 2.66 -2.25
N ALA A 60 6.24 2.53 -1.89
CA ALA A 60 5.22 3.49 -2.27
C ALA A 60 5.56 4.88 -1.72
N ASN A 61 5.95 4.99 -0.46
CA ASN A 61 6.34 6.26 0.17
C ASN A 61 7.61 6.85 -0.46
N THR A 62 8.64 6.03 -0.69
CA THR A 62 9.88 6.46 -1.36
C THR A 62 9.61 6.96 -2.77
N SER A 63 8.69 6.33 -3.53
CA SER A 63 8.34 6.79 -4.87
C SER A 63 7.71 8.19 -4.89
N ILE A 64 7.02 8.57 -3.81
CA ILE A 64 6.44 9.90 -3.62
C ILE A 64 7.54 10.92 -3.27
N LEU A 65 8.45 10.58 -2.34
CA LEU A 65 9.58 11.45 -1.98
C LEU A 65 10.56 11.64 -3.15
N ALA A 66 10.77 10.61 -3.97
CA ALA A 66 11.62 10.66 -5.16
C ALA A 66 10.99 11.44 -6.33
N GLN A 67 9.78 12.01 -6.14
CA GLN A 67 9.03 12.74 -7.17
C GLN A 67 8.97 11.98 -8.49
N MET A 68 8.76 10.66 -8.43
CA MET A 68 8.62 9.85 -9.63
C MET A 68 7.39 10.31 -10.42
N LYS A 69 7.28 9.89 -11.68
CA LYS A 69 6.13 10.25 -12.52
C LYS A 69 4.82 9.94 -11.77
N HIS A 70 3.93 10.92 -11.69
CA HIS A 70 2.62 10.83 -11.02
C HIS A 70 1.86 9.53 -11.30
N LYS A 71 1.97 9.00 -12.53
CA LYS A 71 1.34 7.75 -12.96
C LYS A 71 1.93 6.50 -12.28
N VAL A 72 3.24 6.50 -12.02
CA VAL A 72 3.96 5.41 -11.34
C VAL A 72 3.59 5.40 -9.86
N ILE A 73 3.55 6.57 -9.23
CA ILE A 73 3.18 6.74 -7.82
C ILE A 73 1.76 6.23 -7.57
N PHE A 74 0.80 6.67 -8.38
CA PHE A 74 -0.60 6.27 -8.24
C PHE A 74 -0.76 4.75 -8.37
N ASN A 75 -0.04 4.14 -9.31
CA ASN A 75 -0.06 2.69 -9.51
C ASN A 75 0.62 1.94 -8.35
N LEU A 76 1.72 2.46 -7.79
CA LEU A 76 2.40 1.86 -6.64
C LEU A 76 1.54 1.89 -5.37
N ILE A 77 0.82 2.98 -5.12
CA ILE A 77 -0.08 3.07 -3.97
C ILE A 77 -1.19 2.04 -4.09
N ILE A 78 -1.86 1.95 -5.24
CA ILE A 78 -2.89 0.94 -5.49
C ILE A 78 -2.31 -0.47 -5.33
N LEU A 79 -1.12 -0.72 -5.89
CA LEU A 79 -0.45 -2.00 -5.78
C LEU A 79 -0.14 -2.36 -4.32
N SER A 80 0.37 -1.42 -3.52
CA SER A 80 0.69 -1.65 -2.10
C SER A 80 -0.56 -1.92 -1.26
N ALA A 81 -1.67 -1.21 -1.52
CA ALA A 81 -2.95 -1.45 -0.86
C ALA A 81 -3.52 -2.81 -1.24
N PHE A 82 -3.48 -3.16 -2.53
CA PHE A 82 -3.92 -4.46 -3.01
C PHE A 82 -3.08 -5.60 -2.45
N LEU A 83 -1.74 -5.46 -2.41
CA LEU A 83 -0.86 -6.44 -1.77
C LEU A 83 -1.16 -6.57 -0.28
N SER A 84 -1.38 -5.47 0.44
CA SER A 84 -1.71 -5.52 1.87
C SER A 84 -3.01 -6.30 2.12
N VAL A 85 -4.05 -6.06 1.33
CA VAL A 85 -5.32 -6.81 1.41
C VAL A 85 -5.15 -8.27 0.99
N PHE A 86 -4.38 -8.53 -0.07
CA PHE A 86 -4.11 -9.87 -0.57
C PHE A 86 -3.33 -10.72 0.45
N PHE A 87 -2.33 -10.14 1.13
CA PHE A 87 -1.60 -10.82 2.20
C PHE A 87 -2.43 -11.02 3.46
N ILE A 88 -3.33 -10.09 3.81
CA ILE A 88 -4.32 -10.31 4.88
C ILE A 88 -5.20 -11.53 4.55
N LEU A 89 -5.72 -11.60 3.31
CA LEU A 89 -6.57 -12.71 2.86
C LEU A 89 -5.81 -14.04 2.82
N LEU A 90 -4.58 -14.05 2.30
CA LEU A 90 -3.73 -15.25 2.32
C LEU A 90 -3.42 -15.71 3.74
N ASN A 91 -3.09 -14.80 4.65
CA ASN A 91 -2.86 -15.14 6.05
C ASN A 91 -4.13 -15.69 6.72
N SER A 92 -5.32 -15.19 6.36
CA SER A 92 -6.60 -15.73 6.83
C SER A 92 -7.00 -17.07 6.22
N LEU A 93 -6.46 -17.44 5.04
CA LEU A 93 -6.74 -18.71 4.36
C LEU A 93 -5.72 -19.82 4.71
N VAL A 94 -4.51 -19.42 5.10
CA VAL A 94 -3.41 -20.34 5.47
C VAL A 94 -3.53 -20.82 6.93
N LEU A 95 -4.37 -20.18 7.75
CA LEU A 95 -4.69 -20.60 9.12
C LEU A 95 -5.83 -21.63 9.14
#